data_AF-A0A1G8Q0X7-F1
#
_entry.id   AF-A0A1G8Q0X7-F1
#
_cell.length_a   1.000
_cell.length_b   1.000
_cell.length_c   1.000
_cell.angle_alpha   90.00
_cell.angle_beta   90.00
_cell.angle_gamma   90.00
#
_symmetry.space_group_name_H-M   'P 1'
#
loop_
_entity.id
_entity.type
_entity.pdbx_description
1 polymer ?
#
loop_
_entity_poly.entity_id
_entity_poly.type
_entity_poly.pdbx_seq_one_letter_code
_entity_poly.pdbx_strand_id
1 'polypeptide(L)'
;MVDVKLWAGLVPLADNQQTVTVEAGTVRELLRQLGDRYPGLREPIKNEVAVVMDGTIYRNDWSVELPENAEVFLIRRLAGG
;
A
#
# COMPACT_ATOMS: atom_id res chain seq x y z
N MET A 1 5.06 -0.13 -13.61
CA MET A 1 3.79 -0.58 -12.98
C MET A 1 4.13 -1.51 -11.82
N VAL A 2 3.40 -1.42 -10.73
CA VAL A 2 3.65 -2.16 -9.48
C VAL A 2 2.34 -2.81 -9.05
N ASP A 3 2.40 -4.10 -8.68
CA ASP A 3 1.25 -4.83 -8.16
C ASP A 3 1.21 -4.71 -6.64
N VAL A 4 0.07 -4.23 -6.13
CA VAL A 4 -0.15 -4.01 -4.71
C VAL A 4 -1.20 -4.97 -4.21
N LYS A 5 -0.80 -5.85 -3.30
CA LYS A 5 -1.67 -6.81 -2.62
C LYS A 5 -2.23 -6.20 -1.34
N LEU A 6 -3.54 -6.23 -1.22
CA LEU A 6 -4.27 -5.67 -0.08
C LEU A 6 -4.55 -6.76 0.94
N TRP A 7 -4.32 -6.48 2.23
CA TRP A 7 -4.84 -7.33 3.29
C TRP A 7 -6.37 -7.31 3.32
N ALA A 8 -6.98 -8.39 3.83
CA ALA A 8 -8.42 -8.64 3.74
C ALA A 8 -9.31 -7.45 4.19
N GLY A 9 -8.89 -6.67 5.18
CA GLY A 9 -9.64 -5.52 5.67
C GLY A 9 -9.71 -4.32 4.71
N LEU A 10 -8.82 -4.22 3.72
CA LEU A 10 -8.82 -3.13 2.72
C LEU A 10 -9.55 -3.51 1.43
N VAL A 11 -9.74 -4.80 1.17
CA VAL A 11 -10.37 -5.27 -0.07
C VAL A 11 -11.76 -4.64 -0.31
N PRO A 12 -12.65 -4.53 0.70
CA PRO A 12 -13.95 -3.85 0.51
C PRO A 12 -13.84 -2.37 0.18
N LEU A 13 -12.70 -1.73 0.50
CA LEU A 13 -12.44 -0.31 0.26
C LEU A 13 -11.81 -0.04 -1.11
N ALA A 14 -11.49 -1.10 -1.87
CA ALA A 14 -10.82 -1.06 -3.17
C ALA A 14 -11.63 -1.82 -4.24
N ASP A 15 -12.94 -1.58 -4.30
CA ASP A 15 -13.87 -2.24 -5.23
C ASP A 15 -13.84 -3.77 -5.17
N ASN A 16 -13.56 -4.34 -3.99
CA ASN A 16 -13.39 -5.78 -3.77
C ASN A 16 -12.22 -6.41 -4.55
N GLN A 17 -11.22 -5.62 -4.95
CA GLN A 17 -10.00 -6.12 -5.57
C GLN A 17 -8.95 -6.48 -4.52
N GLN A 18 -8.43 -7.71 -4.57
CA GLN A 18 -7.34 -8.14 -3.68
C GLN A 18 -5.97 -7.64 -4.16
N THR A 19 -5.81 -7.41 -5.46
CA THR A 19 -4.59 -6.90 -6.06
C THR A 19 -4.95 -5.76 -6.99
N VAL A 20 -4.22 -4.65 -6.87
CA VAL A 20 -4.40 -3.46 -7.68
C VAL A 20 -3.07 -3.05 -8.29
N THR A 21 -3.08 -2.79 -9.60
CA THR A 21 -1.88 -2.34 -10.32
C THR A 21 -1.86 -0.81 -10.37
N VAL A 22 -0.73 -0.23 -9.99
CA VAL A 22 -0.51 1.22 -9.86
C VAL A 22 0.81 1.59 -10.53
N GLU A 23 0.86 2.74 -11.20
CA GLU A 23 2.10 3.24 -11.80
C GLU A 23 2.76 4.25 -10.86
N ALA A 24 3.72 3.81 -10.04
CA ALA A 24 4.37 4.69 -9.07
C ALA A 24 5.88 4.42 -9.01
N GLY A 25 6.67 5.47 -8.82
CA GLY A 25 8.13 5.36 -8.64
C GLY A 25 8.57 5.30 -7.17
N THR A 26 7.69 5.65 -6.22
CA THR A 26 7.99 5.64 -4.78
C THR A 26 6.81 5.16 -3.96
N VAL A 27 7.06 4.71 -2.73
CA VAL A 27 6.00 4.30 -1.80
C VAL A 27 5.01 5.46 -1.55
N ARG A 28 5.50 6.69 -1.37
CA ARG A 28 4.64 7.88 -1.21
C ARG A 28 3.71 8.08 -2.39
N GLU A 29 4.22 7.94 -3.61
CA GLU A 29 3.40 8.08 -4.82
C GLU A 29 2.36 6.95 -4.95
N LEU A 30 2.75 5.71 -4.66
CA LEU A 30 1.85 4.56 -4.65
C LEU A 30 0.68 4.79 -3.68
N LEU A 31 0.97 5.20 -2.45
CA LEU A 31 -0.06 5.47 -1.44
C LEU A 31 -0.98 6.62 -1.85
N ARG A 32 -0.43 7.68 -2.46
CA ARG A 32 -1.23 8.79 -3.01
C ARG A 32 -2.17 8.30 -4.11
N GLN A 33 -1.67 7.57 -5.11
CA GLN A 33 -2.48 7.09 -6.22
C GLN A 33 -3.57 6.12 -5.78
N LEU A 34 -3.27 5.24 -4.81
CA LEU A 34 -4.28 4.38 -4.21
C LEU A 34 -5.38 5.18 -3.52
N GLY A 35 -5.02 6.22 -2.76
CA GLY A 35 -5.98 7.09 -2.11
C GLY A 35 -6.81 7.93 -3.10
N ASP A 36 -6.24 8.30 -4.25
CA ASP A 36 -6.96 9.04 -5.29
C ASP A 36 -7.91 8.15 -6.08
N ARG A 37 -7.49 6.92 -6.39
CA ARG A 37 -8.32 5.92 -7.06
C ARG A 37 -9.41 5.36 -6.16
N TYR A 38 -9.11 5.13 -4.88
CA TYR A 38 -10.00 4.55 -3.90
C TYR A 38 -10.06 5.43 -2.65
N PRO A 39 -10.99 6.41 -2.60
CA PRO A 39 -11.08 7.36 -1.49
C PRO A 39 -11.23 6.70 -0.11
N GLY A 40 -11.85 5.51 -0.04
CA GLY A 40 -11.98 4.72 1.19
C GLY A 40 -10.64 4.25 1.77
N LEU A 41 -9.58 4.14 0.96
CA LEU A 41 -8.25 3.76 1.42
C LEU A 41 -7.47 4.91 2.07
N ARG A 42 -7.87 6.17 1.89
CA ARG A 42 -7.10 7.33 2.38
C ARG A 42 -6.85 7.30 3.89
N GLU A 43 -7.88 6.99 4.66
CA GLU A 43 -7.80 6.97 6.12
C GLU A 43 -6.95 5.78 6.63
N PRO A 44 -7.20 4.52 6.20
CA PRO A 44 -6.32 3.40 6.54
C PRO A 44 -4.86 3.61 6.12
N ILE A 45 -4.63 4.14 4.91
CA ILE A 45 -3.26 4.40 4.40
C ILE A 45 -2.47 5.33 5.32
N LYS A 46 -3.14 6.34 5.86
CA LYS A 46 -2.50 7.33 6.71
C LYS A 46 -2.14 6.80 8.10
N ASN A 47 -3.04 6.00 8.69
CA ASN A 47 -2.99 5.72 10.13
C ASN A 47 -2.84 4.25 10.48
N GLU A 48 -3.26 3.33 9.60
CA GLU A 48 -3.48 1.93 9.95
C GLU A 48 -2.64 0.93 9.16
N VAL A 49 -1.91 1.36 8.13
CA VAL A 49 -1.13 0.45 7.28
C VAL A 49 0.39 0.57 7.43
N ALA A 50 1.07 -0.53 7.13
CA ALA A 50 2.48 -0.59 6.81
C ALA A 50 2.63 -1.19 5.40
N VAL A 51 3.71 -0.82 4.73
CA VAL A 51 4.04 -1.29 3.37
C VAL A 51 5.12 -2.35 3.50
N VAL A 52 4.89 -3.53 2.96
CA VAL A 52 5.92 -4.55 2.80
C VAL A 52 6.36 -4.56 1.35
N MET A 53 7.66 -4.44 1.12
CA MET A 53 8.26 -4.53 -0.19
C MET A 53 9.47 -5.45 -0.10
N ASP A 54 9.49 -6.50 -0.91
CA ASP A 54 10.54 -7.52 -0.93
C ASP A 54 10.91 -8.07 0.46
N GLY A 55 9.89 -8.30 1.31
CA GLY A 55 10.06 -8.80 2.68
C GLY A 55 10.47 -7.75 3.73
N THR A 56 10.74 -6.51 3.32
CA THR A 56 11.08 -5.41 4.24
C THR A 56 9.83 -4.60 4.59
N ILE A 57 9.63 -4.31 5.88
CA ILE A 57 8.47 -3.58 6.39
C ILE A 57 8.80 -2.09 6.58
N TYR A 58 8.12 -1.24 5.83
CA TYR A 58 8.18 0.22 5.93
C TYR A 58 6.94 0.75 6.65
N ARG A 59 7.16 1.49 7.74
CA ARG A 59 6.06 2.03 8.59
C ARG A 59 5.89 3.53 8.47
N ASN A 60 6.98 4.26 8.30
CA ASN A 60 6.99 5.73 8.32
C ASN A 60 7.94 6.33 7.26
N ASP A 61 8.72 5.51 6.56
CA ASP A 61 9.59 5.98 5.48
C ASP A 61 8.93 5.67 4.14
N TRP A 62 8.36 6.72 3.55
CA TRP A 62 7.66 6.66 2.26
C TRP A 62 8.49 7.21 1.11
N SER A 63 9.74 7.60 1.38
CA SER A 63 10.70 8.11 0.38
C SER A 63 11.26 7.02 -0.51
N VAL A 64 11.08 5.76 -0.10
CA VAL A 64 11.70 4.60 -0.70
C VAL A 64 11.21 4.43 -2.14
N GLU A 65 12.17 4.27 -3.04
CA GLU A 65 11.92 3.98 -4.44
C GLU A 65 11.31 2.58 -4.59
N LEU A 66 10.36 2.45 -5.51
CA LEU A 66 9.75 1.18 -5.87
C LEU A 66 10.55 0.57 -7.03
N PRO A 67 11.20 -0.59 -6.86
CA PRO A 67 11.82 -1.30 -7.96
C PRO A 67 10.83 -1.63 -9.07
N GLU A 68 11.33 -1.75 -10.30
CA GLU A 68 10.53 -2.29 -11.39
C GLU A 68 10.09 -3.72 -11.06
N ASN A 69 8.79 -3.99 -11.17
CA ASN A 69 8.15 -5.27 -10.83
C ASN A 69 8.22 -5.67 -9.34
N ALA A 70 8.41 -4.70 -8.44
CA ALA A 70 8.34 -4.96 -7.00
C ALA A 70 6.96 -5.54 -6.61
N GLU A 71 6.98 -6.53 -5.72
CA GLU A 71 5.76 -7.04 -5.11
C GLU A 71 5.51 -6.30 -3.80
N VAL A 72 4.41 -5.55 -3.75
CA VAL A 72 4.08 -4.70 -2.60
C VAL A 72 2.86 -5.25 -1.88
N PHE A 73 2.92 -5.30 -0.55
CA PHE A 73 1.79 -5.66 0.30
C PHE A 73 1.43 -4.49 1.22
N LEU A 74 0.14 -4.14 1.26
CA LEU A 74 -0.40 -3.29 2.31
C LEU A 74 -0.95 -4.16 3.43
N ILE A 75 -0.35 -4.06 4.61
CA ILE A 75 -0.73 -4.81 5.80
C ILE A 75 -1.18 -3.85 6.90
N ARG A 76 -2.00 -4.33 7.84
CA ARG A 76 -2.31 -3.57 9.06
C ARG A 76 -1.02 -3.36 9.86
N ARG A 77 -0.84 -2.15 10.41
CA ARG A 77 0.20 -1.87 11.41
C ARG A 77 0.00 -2.81 12.58
N LEU A 78 0.99 -3.65 12.86
CA LEU A 78 1.03 -4.40 14.10
C LEU A 78 1.28 -3.37 15.22
N ALA A 79 0.38 -3.31 16.20
CA ALA A 79 0.66 -2.60 17.44
C ALA A 79 1.83 -3.34 18.11
N GLY A 80 2.98 -2.69 18.21
CA GLY A 80 4.00 -3.12 19.15
C GLY A 80 3.44 -2.90 20.55
N GLY A 81 3.43 -3.95 21.38
CA GLY A 81 3.11 -3.83 22.80
C GLY A 81 4.10 -2.94 23.54
#